data_AF-A0A1X7IYS6-F1
#
_entry.id   AF-A0A1X7IYS6-F1
#
_cell.length_a   1.000
_cell.length_b   1.000
_cell.length_c   1.000
_cell.angle_alpha   90.00
_cell.angle_beta   90.00
_cell.angle_gamma   90.00
#
_symmetry.space_group_name_H-M   'P 1'
#
loop_
_entity.id
_entity.type
_entity.pdbx_description
1 polymer ?
#
loop_
_entity_poly.entity_id
_entity_poly.type
_entity_poly.pdbx_seq_one_letter_code
_entity_poly.pdbx_strand_id
1 'polypeptide(L)'
;MAKLKNIIMQLSDADYLAVHESLSTGGAEKSAYLLKSMRESSSSDHAIMEELEVNTNAYYTLRSRLNQKIEEYLLQQMENPRTDILKKVANINEIIFTKKKAIAIATLKKLEKELIDYDLSNELTIVYKALKKLHQNTEEYFGYSQLYNRHVAYMLAVDKAEDLLSNYFIKFGNYSLTGDETNKLELVLLNKEMLNTCKIYDSHRLFIYKNCLNIFHRLFVEEDETSVDLDPIEDILAKADGIFELYSLDSIYFHLTLVYEFLKLEYYNHYRLHRKAENYFEEVNESCASFLSNFNLFTYPAQFLITKIQRAKRMPEKEMLSEENVALFQDFEPDRDDIPQYITYATYRSLSCHFDKKYEESAKWLNNLLNDVSLKKYQNAQLEIKTLLALEYCLMKDYELFNQLINSIQRQIRIIGKENCMNIQVLNKIMKISLSESKRNKEEKISELVKKFKSLEPVQHFAPTLLLEFNDDLIKKLVL
;
A
#
# COMPACT_ATOMS: atom_id res chain seq x y z
N MET A 1 4.75 3.70 16.83
CA MET A 1 4.76 3.80 18.31
C MET A 1 3.40 4.09 18.94
N ALA A 2 2.58 5.02 18.41
CA ALA A 2 1.34 5.44 19.07
C ALA A 2 0.15 4.49 18.90
N LYS A 3 -0.03 3.80 17.77
CA LYS A 3 -1.30 3.11 17.46
C LYS A 3 -1.53 1.78 18.17
N LEU A 4 -0.63 0.80 18.12
CA LEU A 4 -0.82 -0.45 18.90
C LEU A 4 -1.00 -0.15 20.40
N LYS A 5 -0.20 0.77 20.94
CA LYS A 5 -0.34 1.24 22.33
C LYS A 5 -1.69 1.92 22.57
N ASN A 6 -2.15 2.77 21.64
CA ASN A 6 -3.47 3.40 21.73
C ASN A 6 -4.61 2.39 21.60
N ILE A 7 -4.52 1.41 20.70
CA ILE A 7 -5.49 0.32 20.53
C ILE A 7 -5.57 -0.48 21.83
N ILE A 8 -4.43 -0.88 22.39
CA ILE A 8 -4.35 -1.61 23.66
C ILE A 8 -4.91 -0.77 24.83
N MET A 9 -4.70 0.55 24.84
CA MET A 9 -5.28 1.46 25.83
C MET A 9 -6.79 1.67 25.62
N GLN A 10 -7.29 1.57 24.39
CA GLN A 10 -8.71 1.71 24.04
C GLN A 10 -9.50 0.41 24.23
N LEU A 11 -8.82 -0.75 24.32
CA LEU A 11 -9.47 -2.02 24.67
C LEU A 11 -10.19 -1.89 26.02
N SER A 12 -11.43 -2.38 26.06
CA SER A 12 -12.16 -2.52 27.32
C SER A 12 -11.43 -3.48 28.25
N ASP A 13 -11.64 -3.37 29.56
CA ASP A 13 -10.99 -4.28 30.52
C ASP A 13 -11.37 -5.74 30.30
N ALA A 14 -12.59 -6.00 29.80
CA ALA A 14 -13.03 -7.34 29.44
C ALA A 14 -12.27 -7.90 28.23
N ASP A 15 -12.09 -7.08 27.19
CA ASP A 15 -11.41 -7.48 25.96
C ASP A 15 -9.91 -7.68 26.15
N TYR A 16 -9.28 -6.78 26.92
CA TYR A 16 -7.88 -6.94 27.31
C TYR A 16 -7.64 -8.25 28.06
N LEU A 17 -8.48 -8.55 29.06
CA LEU A 17 -8.34 -9.78 29.84
C LEU A 17 -8.53 -11.02 28.95
N ALA A 18 -9.49 -11.00 28.04
CA ALA A 18 -9.74 -12.11 27.11
C ALA A 18 -8.54 -12.35 26.16
N VAL A 19 -7.96 -11.29 25.59
CA VAL A 19 -6.78 -11.41 24.72
C VAL A 19 -5.55 -11.85 25.52
N HIS A 20 -5.33 -11.28 26.71
CA HIS A 20 -4.22 -11.65 27.58
C HIS A 20 -4.30 -13.12 28.04
N GLU A 21 -5.50 -13.59 28.40
CA GLU A 21 -5.74 -14.98 28.77
C GLU A 21 -5.49 -15.92 27.59
N SER A 22 -6.02 -15.59 26.40
CA SER A 22 -5.78 -16.33 25.15
C SER A 22 -4.30 -16.43 24.75
N LEU A 23 -3.51 -15.39 25.01
CA LEU A 23 -2.05 -15.39 24.78
C LEU A 23 -1.33 -16.25 25.83
N SER A 24 -1.74 -16.15 27.09
CA SER A 24 -1.13 -16.88 28.21
C SER A 24 -1.40 -18.38 28.12
N THR A 25 -2.64 -18.79 27.82
CA THR A 25 -3.00 -20.21 27.64
C THR A 25 -2.46 -20.81 26.35
N GLY A 26 -2.19 -19.97 25.34
CA GLY A 26 -1.64 -20.38 24.05
C GLY A 26 -0.11 -20.57 24.00
N GLY A 27 0.59 -20.46 25.13
CA GLY A 27 2.05 -20.59 25.20
C GLY A 27 2.83 -19.38 24.64
N ALA A 28 2.17 -18.23 24.46
CA ALA A 28 2.76 -17.00 23.93
C ALA A 28 3.09 -16.01 25.07
N GLU A 29 3.81 -16.45 26.10
CA GLU A 29 4.11 -15.68 27.32
C GLU A 29 4.81 -14.34 27.02
N LYS A 30 5.73 -14.30 26.05
CA LYS A 30 6.41 -13.06 25.65
C LYS A 30 5.46 -12.04 25.00
N SER A 31 4.47 -12.51 24.24
CA SER A 31 3.44 -11.63 23.66
C SER A 31 2.42 -11.16 24.70
N ALA A 32 2.09 -12.00 25.69
CA ALA A 32 1.26 -11.61 26.83
C ALA A 32 1.97 -10.55 27.69
N TYR A 33 3.27 -10.72 27.94
CA TYR A 33 4.09 -9.71 28.63
C TYR A 33 4.15 -8.41 27.83
N LEU A 34 4.38 -8.47 26.52
CA LEU A 34 4.38 -7.29 25.65
C LEU A 34 3.04 -6.52 25.73
N LEU A 35 1.91 -7.22 25.64
CA LEU A 35 0.56 -6.65 25.79
C LEU A 35 0.39 -5.94 27.14
N LYS A 36 0.79 -6.60 28.22
CA LYS A 36 0.73 -6.06 29.58
C LYS A 36 1.61 -4.83 29.74
N SER A 37 2.86 -4.89 29.32
CA SER A 37 3.81 -3.78 29.40
C SER A 37 3.33 -2.59 28.58
N MET A 38 2.73 -2.80 27.41
CA MET A 38 2.16 -1.72 26.61
C MET A 38 0.93 -1.05 27.25
N ARG A 39 0.12 -1.78 28.04
CA ARG A 39 -1.07 -1.24 28.72
C ARG A 39 -0.75 -0.57 30.05
N GLU A 40 0.12 -1.17 30.85
CA GLU A 40 0.39 -0.76 32.24
C GLU A 40 1.60 0.15 32.38
N SER A 41 2.56 0.11 31.44
CA SER A 41 3.82 0.85 31.56
C SER A 41 4.01 1.93 30.50
N SER A 42 4.43 3.11 30.96
CA SER A 42 4.90 4.22 30.12
C SER A 42 6.34 4.01 29.62
N SER A 43 6.83 2.77 29.67
CA SER A 43 8.20 2.41 29.31
C SER A 43 8.44 2.60 27.81
N SER A 44 9.66 2.99 27.44
CA SER A 44 10.07 3.08 26.04
C SER A 44 10.24 1.68 25.45
N ASP A 45 10.04 1.53 24.14
CA ASP A 45 10.22 0.26 23.42
C ASP A 45 11.57 -0.39 23.74
N HIS A 46 12.62 0.42 23.89
CA HIS A 46 13.97 -0.05 24.20
C HIS A 46 14.08 -0.69 25.59
N ALA A 47 13.34 -0.20 26.59
CA ALA A 47 13.30 -0.79 27.93
C ALA A 47 12.52 -2.11 27.94
N ILE A 48 11.43 -2.17 27.16
CA ILE A 48 10.63 -3.40 27.00
C ILE A 48 11.44 -4.48 26.28
N MET A 49 12.27 -4.10 25.29
CA MET A 49 13.18 -5.01 24.60
C MET A 49 14.25 -5.62 25.53
N GLU A 50 14.82 -4.81 26.42
CA GLU A 50 15.78 -5.27 27.43
C GLU A 50 15.13 -6.24 28.43
N GLU A 51 13.92 -5.95 28.91
CA GLU A 51 13.19 -6.83 29.83
C GLU A 51 12.74 -8.16 29.20
N LEU A 52 12.40 -8.15 27.90
CA LEU A 52 12.00 -9.34 27.16
C LEU A 52 13.18 -10.21 26.68
N GLU A 53 14.41 -9.71 26.85
CA GLU A 53 15.65 -10.30 26.32
C GLU A 53 15.54 -10.62 24.82
N VAL A 54 15.02 -9.68 24.04
CA VAL A 54 14.82 -9.86 22.59
C VAL A 54 15.63 -8.84 21.80
N ASN A 55 16.21 -9.30 20.69
CA ASN A 55 16.81 -8.39 19.72
C ASN A 55 15.71 -7.62 18.95
N THR A 56 16.12 -6.58 18.24
CA THR A 56 15.23 -5.71 17.46
C THR A 56 14.31 -6.50 16.53
N ASN A 57 14.84 -7.48 15.79
CA ASN A 57 14.06 -8.29 14.86
C ASN A 57 12.99 -9.15 15.57
N ALA A 58 13.36 -9.77 16.69
CA ALA A 58 12.45 -10.58 17.49
C ALA A 58 11.36 -9.73 18.16
N TYR A 59 11.68 -8.50 18.57
CA TYR A 59 10.72 -7.55 19.11
C TYR A 59 9.64 -7.17 18.08
N TYR A 60 10.06 -6.77 16.87
CA TYR A 60 9.11 -6.44 15.79
C TYR A 60 8.27 -7.64 15.36
N THR A 61 8.84 -8.85 15.34
CA THR A 61 8.09 -10.07 15.06
C THR A 61 7.01 -10.34 16.12
N LEU A 62 7.35 -10.18 17.41
CA LEU A 62 6.40 -10.31 18.51
C LEU A 62 5.30 -9.26 18.44
N ARG A 63 5.64 -8.02 18.04
CA ARG A 63 4.70 -6.90 17.91
C ARG A 63 3.71 -7.13 16.78
N SER A 64 4.18 -7.50 15.59
CA SER A 64 3.33 -7.82 14.43
C SER A 64 2.35 -8.97 14.75
N ARG A 65 2.83 -10.06 15.36
CA ARG A 65 1.98 -11.18 15.79
C ARG A 65 0.97 -10.80 16.86
N LEU A 66 1.35 -9.94 17.81
CA LEU A 66 0.44 -9.44 18.83
C LEU A 66 -0.67 -8.59 18.19
N ASN A 67 -0.31 -7.72 17.25
CA ASN A 67 -1.28 -6.89 16.53
C ASN A 67 -2.28 -7.76 15.76
N GLN A 68 -1.81 -8.72 14.97
CA GLN A 68 -2.68 -9.67 14.25
C GLN A 68 -3.66 -10.38 15.19
N LYS A 69 -3.21 -10.84 16.36
CA LYS A 69 -4.07 -11.56 17.31
C LYS A 69 -5.10 -10.66 18.01
N ILE A 70 -4.77 -9.39 18.22
CA ILE A 70 -5.73 -8.38 18.70
C ILE A 70 -6.76 -8.09 17.59
N GLU A 71 -6.32 -7.92 16.35
CA GLU A 71 -7.19 -7.70 15.20
C GLU A 71 -8.16 -8.87 14.99
N GLU A 72 -7.68 -10.11 15.04
CA GLU A 72 -8.52 -11.33 14.98
C GLU A 72 -9.60 -11.35 16.07
N TYR A 73 -9.24 -11.01 17.31
CA TYR A 73 -10.19 -10.97 18.42
C TYR A 73 -11.24 -9.87 18.24
N LEU A 74 -10.82 -8.67 17.83
CA LEU A 74 -11.73 -7.56 17.56
C LEU A 74 -12.69 -7.91 16.41
N LEU A 75 -12.20 -8.57 15.35
CA LEU A 75 -13.04 -9.08 14.27
C LEU A 75 -14.08 -10.09 14.77
N GLN A 76 -13.72 -11.03 15.63
CA GLN A 76 -14.67 -11.99 16.22
C GLN A 76 -15.75 -11.34 17.07
N GLN A 77 -15.41 -10.29 17.83
CA GLN A 77 -16.41 -9.54 18.61
C GLN A 77 -17.34 -8.72 17.69
N MET A 78 -16.82 -8.14 16.61
CA MET A 78 -17.61 -7.46 15.58
C MET A 78 -18.54 -8.41 14.83
N GLU A 79 -18.16 -9.68 14.64
CA GLU A 79 -19.00 -10.68 13.99
C GLU A 79 -20.30 -10.92 14.78
N ASN A 80 -20.33 -10.89 16.10
CA ASN A 80 -21.51 -11.29 16.89
C ASN A 80 -22.79 -10.46 16.60
N PRO A 81 -22.81 -9.12 16.77
CA PRO A 81 -24.01 -8.32 16.52
C PRO A 81 -24.32 -8.16 15.02
N ARG A 82 -23.30 -8.07 14.16
CA ARG A 82 -23.48 -7.92 12.72
C ARG A 82 -24.04 -9.19 12.09
N THR A 83 -23.51 -10.36 12.46
CA THR A 83 -23.98 -11.66 11.95
C THR A 83 -25.44 -11.90 12.31
N ASP A 84 -25.87 -11.49 13.51
CA ASP A 84 -27.26 -11.61 13.91
C ASP A 84 -28.20 -10.73 13.06
N ILE A 85 -27.77 -9.51 12.72
CA ILE A 85 -28.51 -8.64 11.79
C ILE A 85 -28.57 -9.25 10.39
N LEU A 86 -27.45 -9.75 9.86
CA LEU A 86 -27.39 -10.40 8.54
C LEU A 86 -28.28 -11.65 8.47
N LYS A 87 -28.28 -12.48 9.53
CA LYS A 87 -29.19 -13.64 9.64
C LYS A 87 -30.66 -13.21 9.61
N LYS A 88 -31.03 -12.13 10.33
CA LYS A 88 -32.39 -11.58 10.28
C LYS A 88 -32.76 -11.07 8.88
N VAL A 89 -31.82 -10.43 8.17
CA VAL A 89 -32.02 -9.96 6.78
C VAL A 89 -32.23 -11.14 5.83
N ALA A 90 -31.42 -12.19 5.94
CA ALA A 90 -31.56 -13.40 5.13
C ALA A 90 -32.95 -14.07 5.32
N ASN A 91 -33.50 -13.99 6.52
CA ASN A 91 -34.81 -14.56 6.88
C ASN A 91 -36.01 -13.63 6.59
N ILE A 92 -35.81 -12.48 5.92
CA ILE A 92 -36.91 -11.55 5.59
C ILE A 92 -38.04 -12.23 4.82
N ASN A 93 -37.70 -13.10 3.87
CA ASN A 93 -38.72 -13.82 3.09
C ASN A 93 -39.59 -14.69 4.01
N GLU A 94 -38.99 -15.42 4.95
CA GLU A 94 -39.74 -16.22 5.91
C GLU A 94 -40.64 -15.36 6.80
N ILE A 95 -40.15 -14.20 7.26
CA ILE A 95 -40.94 -13.26 8.07
C ILE A 95 -42.17 -12.78 7.30
N ILE A 96 -42.01 -12.44 6.02
CA ILE A 96 -43.12 -11.96 5.16
C ILE A 96 -44.19 -13.04 4.96
N PHE A 97 -43.79 -14.30 4.80
CA PHE A 97 -44.73 -15.39 4.53
C PHE A 97 -45.34 -16.03 5.79
N THR A 98 -44.66 -15.96 6.95
CA THR A 98 -45.09 -16.68 8.16
C THR A 98 -45.69 -15.80 9.26
N LYS A 99 -45.39 -14.50 9.29
CA LYS A 99 -45.86 -13.59 10.36
C LYS A 99 -47.05 -12.75 9.90
N LYS A 100 -47.86 -12.28 10.87
CA LYS A 100 -48.94 -11.32 10.60
C LYS A 100 -48.34 -10.01 10.06
N LYS A 101 -49.01 -9.38 9.08
CA LYS A 101 -48.56 -8.15 8.40
C LYS A 101 -48.04 -7.05 9.34
N ALA A 102 -48.77 -6.75 10.42
CA ALA A 102 -48.36 -5.72 11.39
C ALA A 102 -47.04 -6.06 12.11
N ILE A 103 -46.85 -7.34 12.47
CA ILE A 103 -45.63 -7.84 13.12
C ILE A 103 -44.45 -7.81 12.13
N ALA A 104 -44.69 -8.22 10.88
CA ALA A 104 -43.68 -8.17 9.82
C ALA A 104 -43.20 -6.73 9.57
N ILE A 105 -44.12 -5.76 9.47
CA ILE A 105 -43.77 -4.33 9.30
C ILE A 105 -42.98 -3.81 10.50
N ALA A 106 -43.43 -4.08 11.72
CA ALA A 106 -42.71 -3.63 12.92
C ALA A 106 -41.29 -4.22 13.01
N THR A 107 -41.14 -5.50 12.64
CA THR A 107 -39.83 -6.17 12.61
C THR A 107 -38.92 -5.56 11.54
N LEU A 108 -39.44 -5.30 10.35
CA LEU A 108 -38.67 -4.68 9.26
C LEU A 108 -38.29 -3.22 9.53
N LYS A 109 -39.16 -2.42 10.17
CA LYS A 109 -38.82 -1.05 10.60
C LYS A 109 -37.74 -1.04 11.69
N LYS A 110 -37.73 -2.04 12.57
CA LYS A 110 -36.64 -2.22 13.55
C LYS A 110 -35.33 -2.59 12.84
N LEU A 111 -35.38 -3.52 11.90
CA LEU A 111 -34.24 -3.90 11.05
C LEU A 111 -33.72 -2.73 10.22
N GLU A 112 -34.60 -1.92 9.62
CA GLU A 112 -34.24 -0.69 8.91
C GLU A 112 -33.37 0.22 9.77
N LYS A 113 -33.80 0.48 11.01
CA LYS A 113 -33.03 1.30 11.95
C LYS A 113 -31.69 0.65 12.31
N GLU A 114 -31.68 -0.64 12.64
CA GLU A 114 -30.43 -1.38 12.92
C GLU A 114 -29.47 -1.29 11.71
N LEU A 115 -29.94 -1.50 10.48
CA LEU A 115 -29.09 -1.43 9.28
C LEU A 115 -28.53 -0.04 9.01
N ILE A 116 -29.30 1.02 9.28
CA ILE A 116 -28.82 2.41 9.18
C ILE A 116 -27.74 2.68 10.24
N ASP A 117 -27.99 2.25 11.49
CA ASP A 117 -27.07 2.47 12.61
C ASP A 117 -25.71 1.76 12.39
N TYR A 118 -25.70 0.63 11.68
CA TYR A 118 -24.49 -0.13 11.33
C TYR A 118 -23.95 0.13 9.91
N ASP A 119 -24.47 1.13 9.18
CA ASP A 119 -24.11 1.48 7.78
C ASP A 119 -24.18 0.31 6.77
N LEU A 120 -25.10 -0.65 6.99
CA LEU A 120 -25.30 -1.83 6.16
C LEU A 120 -26.20 -1.53 4.94
N SER A 121 -25.66 -0.72 4.03
CA SER A 121 -26.33 -0.20 2.84
C SER A 121 -26.84 -1.30 1.88
N ASN A 122 -26.06 -2.37 1.67
CA ASN A 122 -26.45 -3.46 0.77
C ASN A 122 -27.74 -4.16 1.24
N GLU A 123 -27.78 -4.50 2.52
CA GLU A 123 -28.88 -5.18 3.17
C GLU A 123 -30.11 -4.28 3.32
N LEU A 124 -29.90 -2.97 3.50
CA LEU A 124 -30.99 -1.98 3.59
C LEU A 124 -31.84 -1.96 2.33
N THR A 125 -31.25 -2.19 1.16
CA THR A 125 -31.98 -2.31 -0.12
C THR A 125 -33.00 -3.46 -0.09
N ILE A 126 -32.66 -4.58 0.56
CA ILE A 126 -33.56 -5.75 0.70
C ILE A 126 -34.74 -5.39 1.61
N VAL A 127 -34.48 -4.69 2.72
CA VAL A 127 -35.51 -4.22 3.65
C VAL A 127 -36.46 -3.23 2.98
N TYR A 128 -35.96 -2.24 2.23
CA TYR A 128 -36.80 -1.31 1.49
C TYR A 128 -37.66 -2.00 0.43
N LYS A 129 -37.12 -2.99 -0.28
CA LYS A 129 -37.89 -3.82 -1.22
C LYS A 129 -39.02 -4.57 -0.52
N ALA A 130 -38.76 -5.12 0.66
CA ALA A 130 -39.75 -5.84 1.47
C ALA A 130 -40.85 -4.91 2.03
N LEU A 131 -40.46 -3.78 2.62
CA LEU A 131 -41.39 -2.77 3.14
C LEU A 131 -42.28 -2.21 2.03
N LYS A 132 -41.71 -1.88 0.86
CA LYS A 132 -42.46 -1.47 -0.33
C LYS A 132 -43.55 -2.48 -0.70
N LYS A 133 -43.26 -3.78 -0.70
CA LYS A 133 -44.25 -4.84 -1.01
C LYS A 133 -45.35 -4.92 0.04
N LEU A 134 -45.02 -4.87 1.33
CA LEU A 134 -46.01 -4.95 2.40
C LEU A 134 -46.95 -3.73 2.41
N HIS A 135 -46.45 -2.58 1.99
CA HIS A 135 -47.19 -1.33 1.95
C HIS A 135 -47.96 -1.07 0.64
N GLN A 136 -48.05 -2.04 -0.30
CA GLN A 136 -48.63 -1.85 -1.64
C GLN A 136 -50.01 -1.17 -1.70
N ASN A 137 -50.87 -1.38 -0.69
CA ASN A 137 -52.22 -0.80 -0.62
C ASN A 137 -52.33 0.33 0.42
N THR A 138 -51.21 0.93 0.83
CA THR A 138 -51.15 2.00 1.83
C THR A 138 -50.39 3.20 1.30
N GLU A 139 -50.62 4.38 1.87
CA GLU A 139 -49.94 5.63 1.46
C GLU A 139 -48.41 5.54 1.63
N GLU A 140 -47.92 4.74 2.57
CA GLU A 140 -46.48 4.47 2.78
C GLU A 140 -45.79 3.78 1.59
N TYR A 141 -46.55 3.22 0.62
CA TYR A 141 -45.99 2.60 -0.59
C TYR A 141 -45.07 3.56 -1.35
N PHE A 142 -45.53 4.79 -1.56
CA PHE A 142 -44.80 5.77 -2.36
C PHE A 142 -43.49 6.17 -1.68
N GLY A 143 -43.51 6.38 -0.36
CA GLY A 143 -42.32 6.68 0.43
C GLY A 143 -41.26 5.58 0.32
N TYR A 144 -41.64 4.32 0.58
CA TYR A 144 -40.71 3.20 0.47
C TYR A 144 -40.28 2.91 -0.97
N SER A 145 -41.12 3.21 -1.97
CA SER A 145 -40.72 3.10 -3.37
C SER A 145 -39.65 4.12 -3.76
N GLN A 146 -39.76 5.36 -3.26
CA GLN A 146 -38.77 6.39 -3.49
C GLN A 146 -37.45 6.06 -2.77
N LEU A 147 -37.52 5.62 -1.51
CA LEU A 147 -36.35 5.18 -0.74
C LEU A 147 -35.63 4.03 -1.42
N TYR A 148 -36.37 3.00 -1.86
CA TYR A 148 -35.81 1.88 -2.62
C TYR A 148 -35.09 2.35 -3.90
N ASN A 149 -35.74 3.17 -4.72
CA ASN A 149 -35.14 3.64 -5.98
C ASN A 149 -33.89 4.49 -5.74
N ARG A 150 -33.92 5.38 -4.74
CA ARG A 150 -32.76 6.20 -4.34
C ARG A 150 -31.60 5.31 -3.88
N HIS A 151 -31.89 4.30 -3.06
CA HIS A 151 -30.87 3.40 -2.54
C HIS A 151 -30.26 2.51 -3.64
N VAL A 152 -31.07 2.02 -4.58
CA VAL A 152 -30.56 1.27 -5.75
C VAL A 152 -29.61 2.14 -6.58
N ALA A 153 -29.98 3.38 -6.85
CA ALA A 153 -29.14 4.29 -7.62
C ALA A 153 -27.85 4.66 -6.89
N TYR A 154 -27.91 4.83 -5.57
CA TYR A 154 -26.73 4.99 -4.71
C TYR A 154 -25.78 3.78 -4.79
N MET A 155 -26.31 2.57 -4.68
CA MET A 155 -25.50 1.35 -4.76
C MET A 155 -24.79 1.23 -6.10
N LEU A 156 -25.48 1.50 -7.21
CA LEU A 156 -24.86 1.53 -8.54
C LEU A 156 -23.73 2.56 -8.65
N ALA A 157 -23.84 3.69 -7.95
CA ALA A 157 -22.78 4.69 -7.91
C ALA A 157 -21.57 4.24 -7.08
N VAL A 158 -21.80 3.52 -5.97
CA VAL A 158 -20.74 2.92 -5.16
C VAL A 158 -20.01 1.84 -5.95
N ASP A 159 -20.73 0.90 -6.57
CA ASP A 159 -20.15 -0.15 -7.41
C ASP A 159 -19.30 0.45 -8.55
N LYS A 160 -19.84 1.48 -9.22
CA LYS A 160 -19.10 2.20 -10.26
C LYS A 160 -17.84 2.88 -9.71
N ALA A 161 -17.89 3.46 -8.52
CA ALA A 161 -16.73 4.08 -7.90
C ALA A 161 -15.65 3.04 -7.56
N GLU A 162 -16.02 1.87 -7.03
CA GLU A 162 -15.09 0.76 -6.78
C GLU A 162 -14.43 0.27 -8.07
N ASP A 163 -15.20 0.09 -9.14
CA ASP A 163 -14.68 -0.28 -10.46
C ASP A 163 -13.69 0.77 -10.99
N LEU A 164 -14.02 2.06 -10.88
CA LEU A 164 -13.12 3.14 -11.30
C LEU A 164 -11.83 3.16 -10.48
N LEU A 165 -11.91 2.90 -9.18
CA LEU A 165 -10.77 2.84 -8.27
C LEU A 165 -9.80 1.71 -8.67
N SER A 166 -10.31 0.50 -8.84
CA SER A 166 -9.53 -0.66 -9.26
C SER A 166 -8.90 -0.46 -10.65
N ASN A 167 -9.70 -0.01 -11.63
CA ASN A 167 -9.22 0.25 -12.98
C ASN A 167 -8.12 1.33 -12.99
N TYR A 168 -8.25 2.36 -12.16
CA TYR A 168 -7.24 3.41 -12.02
C TYR A 168 -5.90 2.85 -11.56
N PHE A 169 -5.86 2.02 -10.51
CA PHE A 169 -4.59 1.50 -10.00
C PHE A 169 -3.94 0.45 -10.92
N ILE A 170 -4.73 -0.36 -11.62
CA ILE A 170 -4.22 -1.23 -12.70
C ILE A 170 -3.56 -0.38 -13.81
N LYS A 171 -4.19 0.72 -14.20
CA LYS A 171 -3.64 1.65 -15.20
C LYS A 171 -2.41 2.38 -14.67
N PHE A 172 -2.41 2.75 -13.39
CA PHE A 172 -1.26 3.39 -12.76
C PHE A 172 -0.05 2.47 -12.73
N GLY A 173 -0.22 1.19 -12.41
CA GLY A 173 0.88 0.21 -12.48
C GLY A 173 1.53 0.19 -13.87
N ASN A 174 0.72 0.19 -14.93
CA ASN A 174 1.25 0.28 -16.30
C ASN A 174 1.96 1.61 -16.58
N TYR A 175 1.35 2.74 -16.20
CA TYR A 175 1.96 4.07 -16.33
C TYR A 175 3.30 4.16 -15.60
N SER A 176 3.37 3.61 -14.38
CA SER A 176 4.55 3.67 -13.53
C SER A 176 5.79 3.07 -14.20
N LEU A 177 5.62 2.02 -15.00
CA LEU A 177 6.70 1.31 -15.70
C LEU A 177 7.00 1.85 -17.10
N THR A 178 6.06 2.53 -17.75
CA THR A 178 6.26 3.05 -19.12
C THR A 178 6.61 4.53 -19.14
N GLY A 179 6.02 5.34 -18.24
CA GLY A 179 6.04 6.80 -18.31
C GLY A 179 5.31 7.35 -19.54
N ASP A 180 4.40 6.57 -20.13
CA ASP A 180 3.73 6.93 -21.38
C ASP A 180 2.64 7.98 -21.17
N GLU A 181 2.65 9.02 -22.00
CA GLU A 181 1.69 10.14 -21.94
C GLU A 181 0.25 9.70 -22.25
N THR A 182 0.05 8.65 -23.06
CA THR A 182 -1.30 8.12 -23.30
C THR A 182 -1.87 7.51 -22.03
N ASN A 183 -1.08 6.69 -21.32
CA ASN A 183 -1.47 6.16 -20.01
C ASN A 183 -1.72 7.29 -19.00
N LYS A 184 -0.91 8.35 -19.01
CA LYS A 184 -1.12 9.54 -18.16
C LYS A 184 -2.49 10.18 -18.42
N LEU A 185 -2.83 10.42 -19.69
CA LEU A 185 -4.13 10.98 -20.08
C LEU A 185 -5.29 10.09 -19.61
N GLU A 186 -5.18 8.77 -19.76
CA GLU A 186 -6.20 7.83 -19.26
C GLU A 186 -6.41 7.96 -17.75
N LEU A 187 -5.34 8.09 -16.96
CA LEU A 187 -5.43 8.30 -15.50
C LEU A 187 -6.15 9.61 -15.16
N VAL A 188 -5.86 10.70 -15.88
CA VAL A 188 -6.53 11.99 -15.70
C VAL A 188 -8.03 11.88 -16.00
N LEU A 189 -8.40 11.15 -17.06
CA LEU A 189 -9.80 10.92 -17.41
C LEU A 189 -10.53 10.08 -16.36
N LEU A 190 -9.90 9.02 -15.85
CA LEU A 190 -10.45 8.18 -14.78
C LEU A 190 -10.65 8.97 -13.48
N ASN A 191 -9.69 9.81 -13.10
CA ASN A 191 -9.84 10.69 -11.93
C ASN A 191 -11.02 11.66 -12.11
N LYS A 192 -11.14 12.30 -13.28
CA LYS A 192 -12.29 13.18 -13.60
C LYS A 192 -13.62 12.43 -13.56
N GLU A 193 -13.67 11.21 -14.07
CA GLU A 193 -14.87 10.37 -14.02
C GLU A 193 -15.25 9.99 -12.58
N MET A 194 -14.27 9.64 -11.74
CA MET A 194 -14.46 9.38 -10.32
C MET A 194 -15.06 10.60 -9.60
N LEU A 195 -14.45 11.78 -9.80
CA LEU A 195 -14.93 13.04 -9.22
C LEU A 195 -16.38 13.34 -9.64
N ASN A 196 -16.71 13.12 -10.92
CA ASN A 196 -18.06 13.37 -11.43
C ASN A 196 -19.08 12.35 -10.91
N THR A 197 -18.71 11.07 -10.82
CA THR A 197 -19.58 10.01 -10.31
C THR A 197 -19.94 10.26 -8.84
N CYS A 198 -18.95 10.66 -8.04
CA CYS A 198 -19.14 10.91 -6.61
C CYS A 198 -19.81 12.25 -6.28
N LYS A 199 -19.92 13.20 -7.23
CA LYS A 199 -20.66 14.46 -7.05
C LYS A 199 -22.18 14.27 -7.00
N ILE A 200 -22.70 13.16 -7.50
CA ILE A 200 -24.15 12.91 -7.64
C ILE A 200 -24.79 12.63 -6.28
N TYR A 201 -24.04 12.07 -5.33
CA TYR A 201 -24.53 11.66 -4.03
C TYR A 201 -23.60 12.15 -2.92
N ASP A 202 -24.18 12.80 -1.90
CA ASP A 202 -23.46 13.11 -0.68
C ASP A 202 -23.40 11.85 0.21
N SER A 203 -22.29 11.12 0.12
CA SER A 203 -22.04 9.90 0.86
C SER A 203 -20.61 9.89 1.38
N HIS A 204 -20.48 9.49 2.65
CA HIS A 204 -19.20 9.31 3.30
C HIS A 204 -18.36 8.20 2.60
N ARG A 205 -18.98 7.12 2.12
CA ARG A 205 -18.29 6.06 1.37
C ARG A 205 -17.74 6.52 0.04
N LEU A 206 -18.57 7.21 -0.76
CA LEU A 206 -18.14 7.79 -2.02
C LEU A 206 -17.05 8.86 -1.79
N PHE A 207 -17.14 9.61 -0.69
CA PHE A 207 -16.10 10.54 -0.29
C PHE A 207 -14.76 9.83 -0.04
N ILE A 208 -14.75 8.71 0.69
CA ILE A 208 -13.53 7.94 0.96
C ILE A 208 -12.93 7.39 -0.36
N TYR A 209 -13.71 6.70 -1.19
CA TYR A 209 -13.19 6.13 -2.44
C TYR A 209 -12.66 7.18 -3.42
N LYS A 210 -13.43 8.26 -3.60
CA LYS A 210 -13.04 9.39 -4.45
C LYS A 210 -11.70 9.98 -4.01
N ASN A 211 -11.54 10.20 -2.71
CA ASN A 211 -10.37 10.89 -2.19
C ASN A 211 -9.14 9.98 -2.07
N CYS A 212 -9.34 8.67 -1.90
CA CYS A 212 -8.25 7.70 -2.02
C CYS A 212 -7.56 7.82 -3.39
N LEU A 213 -8.36 7.85 -4.46
CA LEU A 213 -7.87 8.06 -5.83
C LEU A 213 -7.27 9.45 -6.01
N ASN A 214 -8.00 10.50 -5.63
CA ASN A 214 -7.63 11.89 -5.87
C ASN A 214 -6.29 12.25 -5.20
N ILE A 215 -6.11 11.90 -3.93
CA ILE A 215 -4.85 12.16 -3.21
C ILE A 215 -3.70 11.45 -3.93
N PHE A 216 -3.86 10.18 -4.27
CA PHE A 216 -2.81 9.44 -4.98
C PHE A 216 -2.47 10.06 -6.34
N HIS A 217 -3.50 10.47 -7.10
CA HIS A 217 -3.34 11.12 -8.41
C HIS A 217 -2.54 12.42 -8.30
N ARG A 218 -2.85 13.24 -7.31
CA ARG A 218 -2.18 14.50 -6.99
C ARG A 218 -0.71 14.33 -6.59
N LEU A 219 -0.39 13.23 -5.91
CA LEU A 219 0.98 12.96 -5.47
C LEU A 219 1.89 12.40 -6.57
N PHE A 220 1.33 11.68 -7.56
CA PHE A 220 2.12 10.85 -8.48
C PHE A 220 1.82 11.05 -9.97
N VAL A 221 0.80 11.83 -10.36
CA VAL A 221 0.40 11.98 -11.77
C VAL A 221 0.29 13.45 -12.19
N GLU A 222 -0.48 14.27 -11.47
CA GLU A 222 -0.62 15.71 -11.72
C GLU A 222 -0.23 16.50 -10.48
N GLU A 223 0.61 17.53 -10.64
CA GLU A 223 1.00 18.39 -9.53
C GLU A 223 -0.18 19.27 -9.07
N ASP A 224 -0.28 19.41 -7.75
CA ASP A 224 -1.34 20.15 -7.03
C ASP A 224 -1.61 21.57 -7.56
N GLU A 225 -0.60 22.23 -8.12
CA GLU A 225 -0.69 23.62 -8.58
C GLU A 225 -1.72 23.85 -9.69
N THR A 226 -2.19 22.79 -10.34
CA THR A 226 -3.07 22.88 -11.52
C THR A 226 -4.56 22.92 -11.21
N SER A 227 -5.00 22.66 -9.97
CA SER A 227 -6.42 22.43 -9.65
C SER A 227 -6.97 23.32 -8.52
N VAL A 228 -7.33 24.56 -8.87
CA VAL A 228 -7.85 25.59 -7.94
C VAL A 228 -9.18 25.19 -7.24
N ASP A 229 -9.92 24.23 -7.80
CA ASP A 229 -11.25 23.82 -7.33
C ASP A 229 -11.25 22.61 -6.37
N LEU A 230 -10.07 22.09 -5.97
CA LEU A 230 -9.98 20.94 -5.07
C LEU A 230 -9.62 21.37 -3.64
N ASP A 231 -10.25 20.71 -2.67
CA ASP A 231 -9.93 20.88 -1.26
C ASP A 231 -8.45 20.51 -0.98
N PRO A 232 -7.77 21.17 -0.03
CA PRO A 232 -6.44 20.77 0.42
C PRO A 232 -6.37 19.30 0.86
N ILE A 233 -5.25 18.61 0.59
CA ILE A 233 -5.10 17.19 0.95
C ILE A 233 -5.24 17.01 2.46
N GLU A 234 -4.73 17.92 3.27
CA GLU A 234 -4.80 17.89 4.73
C GLU A 234 -6.24 17.95 5.24
N ASP A 235 -7.08 18.79 4.64
CA ASP A 235 -8.49 18.90 5.01
C ASP A 235 -9.26 17.63 4.62
N ILE A 236 -8.93 17.05 3.46
CA ILE A 236 -9.48 15.78 3.01
C ILE A 236 -9.10 14.64 3.97
N LEU A 237 -7.82 14.56 4.35
CA LEU A 237 -7.31 13.54 5.28
C LEU A 237 -7.95 13.69 6.67
N ALA A 238 -8.05 14.90 7.20
CA ALA A 238 -8.70 15.16 8.49
C ALA A 238 -10.19 14.78 8.47
N LYS A 239 -10.89 15.06 7.37
CA LYS A 239 -12.28 14.65 7.19
C LYS A 239 -12.43 13.13 7.07
N ALA A 240 -11.49 12.45 6.40
CA ALA A 240 -11.48 10.99 6.32
C ALA A 240 -11.27 10.35 7.71
N ASP A 241 -10.35 10.89 8.52
CA ASP A 241 -10.13 10.44 9.90
C ASP A 241 -11.41 10.58 10.73
N GLY A 242 -12.12 11.71 10.62
CA GLY A 242 -13.41 11.90 11.29
C GLY A 242 -14.50 10.93 10.83
N ILE A 243 -14.50 10.50 9.56
CA ILE A 243 -15.41 9.45 9.06
C ILE A 243 -15.04 8.10 9.68
N PHE A 244 -13.77 7.72 9.70
CA PHE A 244 -13.33 6.45 10.28
C PHE A 244 -13.62 6.36 11.78
N GLU A 245 -13.48 7.46 12.52
CA GLU A 245 -13.85 7.53 13.93
C GLU A 245 -15.37 7.38 14.14
N LEU A 246 -16.18 8.07 13.33
CA LEU A 246 -17.64 8.03 13.44
C LEU A 246 -18.21 6.64 13.09
N TYR A 247 -17.60 5.96 12.12
CA TYR A 247 -18.01 4.65 11.61
C TYR A 247 -16.97 3.55 11.94
N SER A 248 -16.46 3.56 13.17
CA SER A 248 -15.42 2.62 13.65
C SER A 248 -15.82 1.14 13.60
N LEU A 249 -17.12 0.84 13.50
CA LEU A 249 -17.65 -0.53 13.37
C LEU A 249 -17.78 -1.00 11.91
N ASP A 250 -17.48 -0.14 10.92
CA ASP A 250 -17.48 -0.55 9.52
C ASP A 250 -16.16 -1.26 9.18
N SER A 251 -16.26 -2.51 8.74
CA SER A 251 -15.10 -3.34 8.38
C SER A 251 -14.31 -2.77 7.20
N ILE A 252 -14.96 -2.12 6.25
CA ILE A 252 -14.29 -1.49 5.10
C ILE A 252 -13.40 -0.36 5.61
N TYR A 253 -13.92 0.49 6.50
CA TYR A 253 -13.17 1.60 7.06
C TYR A 253 -12.05 1.18 8.00
N PHE A 254 -12.27 0.11 8.76
CA PHE A 254 -11.20 -0.53 9.51
C PHE A 254 -10.00 -0.87 8.60
N HIS A 255 -10.24 -1.52 7.45
CA HIS A 255 -9.16 -1.86 6.51
C HIS A 255 -8.62 -0.65 5.73
N LEU A 256 -9.47 0.27 5.29
CA LEU A 256 -9.05 1.47 4.54
C LEU A 256 -8.26 2.45 5.38
N THR A 257 -8.30 2.34 6.71
CA THR A 257 -7.40 3.08 7.59
C THR A 257 -5.95 2.86 7.17
N LEU A 258 -5.53 1.61 6.90
CA LEU A 258 -4.15 1.32 6.45
C LEU A 258 -3.81 2.02 5.13
N VAL A 259 -4.76 2.07 4.18
CA VAL A 259 -4.58 2.79 2.91
C VAL A 259 -4.38 4.29 3.15
N TYR A 260 -5.14 4.89 4.05
CA TYR A 260 -5.01 6.31 4.38
C TYR A 260 -3.73 6.63 5.17
N GLU A 261 -3.25 5.71 6.00
CA GLU A 261 -1.93 5.85 6.64
C GLU A 261 -0.81 5.81 5.60
N PHE A 262 -0.92 4.93 4.60
CA PHE A 262 -0.04 4.95 3.44
C PHE A 262 -0.12 6.27 2.65
N LEU A 263 -1.31 6.79 2.38
CA LEU A 263 -1.46 8.09 1.70
C LEU A 263 -0.86 9.26 2.52
N LYS A 264 -1.02 9.26 3.86
CA LYS A 264 -0.37 10.24 4.75
C LYS A 264 1.15 10.13 4.68
N LEU A 265 1.69 8.91 4.70
CA LEU A 265 3.12 8.64 4.53
C LEU A 265 3.65 9.21 3.22
N GLU A 266 2.98 8.91 2.10
CA GLU A 266 3.38 9.38 0.77
C GLU A 266 3.26 10.90 0.65
N TYR A 267 2.17 11.49 1.16
CA TYR A 267 1.98 12.93 1.21
C TYR A 267 3.14 13.63 1.95
N TYR A 268 3.46 13.21 3.18
CA TYR A 268 4.56 13.85 3.92
C TYR A 268 5.93 13.58 3.29
N ASN A 269 6.13 12.45 2.63
CA ASN A 269 7.36 12.18 1.88
C ASN A 269 7.49 13.08 0.65
N HIS A 270 6.40 13.28 -0.10
CA HIS A 270 6.33 14.14 -1.29
C HIS A 270 6.78 15.58 -0.94
N TYR A 271 6.26 16.13 0.16
CA TYR A 271 6.65 17.47 0.65
C TYR A 271 7.94 17.49 1.50
N ARG A 272 8.69 16.38 1.54
CA ARG A 272 9.97 16.25 2.27
C ARG A 272 9.86 16.49 3.79
N LEU A 273 8.68 16.32 4.35
CA LEU A 273 8.40 16.41 5.79
C LEU A 273 8.68 15.07 6.49
N HIS A 274 9.92 14.58 6.36
CA HIS A 274 10.30 13.21 6.75
C HIS A 274 10.00 12.87 8.20
N ARG A 275 10.18 13.81 9.14
CA ARG A 275 9.85 13.58 10.57
C ARG A 275 8.39 13.24 10.81
N LYS A 276 7.47 13.83 10.03
CA LYS A 276 6.03 13.51 10.12
C LYS A 276 5.75 12.18 9.43
N ALA A 277 6.41 11.92 8.30
CA ALA A 277 6.28 10.67 7.55
C ALA A 277 6.61 9.43 8.40
N GLU A 278 7.64 9.50 9.25
CA GLU A 278 8.02 8.40 10.14
C GLU A 278 6.90 7.94 11.08
N ASN A 279 5.96 8.82 11.46
CA ASN A 279 4.83 8.44 12.31
C ASN A 279 3.91 7.41 11.65
N TYR A 280 3.89 7.39 10.31
CA TYR A 280 3.03 6.54 9.49
C TYR A 280 3.77 5.33 8.91
N PHE A 281 5.11 5.40 8.82
CA PHE A 281 5.92 4.37 8.18
C PHE A 281 5.79 3.01 8.88
N GLU A 282 5.92 2.99 10.20
CA GLU A 282 5.89 1.76 11.00
C GLU A 282 4.60 0.94 10.77
N GLU A 283 3.46 1.62 10.75
CA GLU A 283 2.14 0.99 10.57
C GLU A 283 2.05 0.26 9.22
N VAL A 284 2.47 0.95 8.16
CA VAL A 284 2.45 0.41 6.79
C VAL A 284 3.51 -0.68 6.63
N ASN A 285 4.67 -0.53 7.27
CA ASN A 285 5.76 -1.49 7.19
C ASN A 285 5.42 -2.83 7.85
N GLU A 286 4.80 -2.81 9.02
CA GLU A 286 4.39 -4.02 9.74
C GLU A 286 3.36 -4.84 8.96
N SER A 287 2.50 -4.16 8.23
CA SER A 287 1.49 -4.77 7.37
C SER A 287 1.95 -4.91 5.92
N CYS A 288 3.25 -4.79 5.61
CA CYS A 288 3.70 -4.64 4.22
C CYS A 288 3.30 -5.84 3.32
N ALA A 289 3.47 -7.07 3.79
CA ALA A 289 3.08 -8.26 3.02
C ALA A 289 1.57 -8.32 2.76
N SER A 290 0.75 -8.14 3.79
CA SER A 290 -0.72 -8.11 3.64
C SER A 290 -1.19 -6.91 2.81
N PHE A 291 -0.48 -5.78 2.91
CA PHE A 291 -0.74 -4.58 2.12
C PHE A 291 -0.54 -4.84 0.62
N LEU A 292 0.57 -5.48 0.25
CA LEU A 292 0.83 -5.91 -1.13
C LEU A 292 -0.19 -6.93 -1.64
N SER A 293 -0.65 -7.87 -0.81
CA SER A 293 -1.56 -8.92 -1.26
C SER A 293 -3.02 -8.46 -1.40
N ASN A 294 -3.48 -7.58 -0.51
CA ASN A 294 -4.93 -7.40 -0.31
C ASN A 294 -5.48 -6.04 -0.76
N PHE A 295 -4.62 -5.05 -1.07
CA PHE A 295 -5.06 -3.66 -1.23
C PHE A 295 -4.94 -3.10 -2.66
N ASN A 296 -4.65 -3.94 -3.66
CA ASN A 296 -4.49 -3.53 -5.07
C ASN A 296 -5.76 -2.92 -5.69
N LEU A 297 -6.93 -3.18 -5.11
CA LEU A 297 -8.19 -2.57 -5.54
C LEU A 297 -8.34 -1.12 -5.08
N PHE A 298 -7.65 -0.73 -4.01
CA PHE A 298 -7.85 0.56 -3.33
C PHE A 298 -6.64 1.48 -3.44
N THR A 299 -5.47 0.96 -3.78
CA THR A 299 -4.24 1.73 -3.95
C THR A 299 -3.23 1.01 -4.84
N TYR A 300 -2.02 1.55 -4.97
CA TYR A 300 -0.87 0.87 -5.58
C TYR A 300 0.20 0.55 -4.53
N PRO A 301 0.06 -0.59 -3.80
CA PRO A 301 0.94 -0.93 -2.68
C PRO A 301 2.42 -1.01 -3.03
N ALA A 302 2.76 -1.38 -4.27
CA ALA A 302 4.13 -1.46 -4.74
C ALA A 302 4.90 -0.13 -4.63
N GLN A 303 4.20 1.01 -4.62
CA GLN A 303 4.81 2.32 -4.37
C GLN A 303 5.48 2.38 -2.99
N PHE A 304 4.91 1.75 -1.98
CA PHE A 304 5.48 1.73 -0.63
C PHE A 304 6.89 1.10 -0.61
N LEU A 305 7.14 0.09 -1.46
CA LEU A 305 8.46 -0.53 -1.57
C LEU A 305 9.52 0.45 -2.09
N ILE A 306 9.14 1.33 -3.02
CA ILE A 306 10.00 2.42 -3.50
C ILE A 306 10.29 3.39 -2.36
N THR A 307 9.26 3.79 -1.62
CA THR A 307 9.37 4.68 -0.45
C THR A 307 10.25 4.08 0.64
N LYS A 308 10.18 2.76 0.87
CA LYS A 308 11.04 2.05 1.83
C LYS A 308 12.51 2.13 1.45
N ILE A 309 12.87 1.94 0.18
CA ILE A 309 14.26 2.12 -0.29
C ILE A 309 14.68 3.59 -0.16
N GLN A 310 13.82 4.53 -0.55
CA GLN A 310 14.11 5.95 -0.40
C GLN A 310 14.36 6.35 1.06
N ARG A 311 13.58 5.80 1.99
CA ARG A 311 13.80 5.98 3.44
C ARG A 311 15.14 5.41 3.87
N ALA A 312 15.47 4.18 3.47
CA ALA A 312 16.74 3.55 3.82
C ALA A 312 17.96 4.36 3.36
N LYS A 313 17.90 5.00 2.17
CA LYS A 313 18.95 5.92 1.70
C LYS A 313 19.17 7.14 2.59
N ARG A 314 18.12 7.59 3.30
CA ARG A 314 18.16 8.79 4.17
C ARG A 314 18.64 8.44 5.57
N MET A 315 18.47 7.20 6.02
CA MET A 315 18.84 6.79 7.36
C MET A 315 20.35 6.58 7.49
N PRO A 316 20.98 7.09 8.58
CA PRO A 316 22.42 6.94 8.79
C PRO A 316 22.81 5.52 9.19
N GLU A 317 21.92 4.81 9.89
CA GLU A 317 22.05 3.38 10.15
C GLU A 317 21.44 2.62 8.98
N LYS A 318 22.26 1.85 8.29
CA LYS A 318 21.80 0.97 7.22
C LYS A 318 21.10 -0.20 7.87
N GLU A 319 19.78 -0.10 8.02
CA GLU A 319 18.93 -1.23 8.35
C GLU A 319 19.28 -2.39 7.40
N MET A 320 19.48 -3.60 7.94
CA MET A 320 19.73 -4.79 7.13
C MET A 320 18.44 -5.20 6.42
N LEU A 321 18.10 -4.47 5.37
CA LEU A 321 16.83 -4.56 4.65
C LEU A 321 16.57 -5.99 4.16
N SER A 322 17.61 -6.70 3.72
CA SER A 322 17.46 -8.08 3.26
C SER A 322 17.06 -9.01 4.40
N GLU A 323 17.54 -8.79 5.63
CA GLU A 323 17.21 -9.61 6.80
C GLU A 323 15.81 -9.33 7.31
N GLU A 324 15.43 -8.05 7.39
CA GLU A 324 14.07 -7.63 7.71
C GLU A 324 13.06 -8.25 6.73
N ASN A 325 13.40 -8.26 5.44
CA ASN A 325 12.56 -8.82 4.38
C ASN A 325 12.36 -10.34 4.48
N VAL A 326 13.27 -11.09 5.13
CA VAL A 326 13.06 -12.52 5.36
C VAL A 326 11.87 -12.73 6.30
N ALA A 327 11.77 -11.93 7.36
CA ALA A 327 10.66 -12.01 8.31
C ALA A 327 9.37 -11.42 7.73
N LEU A 328 9.44 -10.23 7.12
CA LEU A 328 8.26 -9.54 6.59
C LEU A 328 7.56 -10.31 5.47
N PHE A 329 8.33 -10.98 4.61
CA PHE A 329 7.80 -11.67 3.43
C PHE A 329 7.89 -13.20 3.54
N GLN A 330 7.93 -13.75 4.76
CA GLN A 330 8.05 -15.19 4.98
C GLN A 330 6.93 -15.98 4.28
N ASP A 331 5.69 -15.48 4.39
CA ASP A 331 4.48 -16.13 3.85
C ASP A 331 3.89 -15.34 2.66
N PHE A 332 4.63 -14.38 2.11
CA PHE A 332 4.16 -13.56 1.00
C PHE A 332 4.41 -14.25 -0.34
N GLU A 333 3.33 -14.50 -1.08
CA GLU A 333 3.38 -14.99 -2.45
C GLU A 333 3.06 -13.84 -3.42
N PRO A 334 4.01 -13.46 -4.30
CA PRO A 334 3.74 -12.41 -5.27
C PRO A 334 2.84 -12.91 -6.40
N ASP A 335 1.82 -12.13 -6.73
CA ASP A 335 1.02 -12.33 -7.93
C ASP A 335 1.86 -12.02 -9.18
N ARG A 336 2.07 -13.02 -10.03
CA ARG A 336 2.87 -12.89 -11.26
C ARG A 336 2.06 -12.33 -12.44
N ASP A 337 0.73 -12.33 -12.33
CA ASP A 337 -0.17 -11.76 -13.33
C ASP A 337 -0.29 -10.23 -13.15
N ASP A 338 -0.10 -9.73 -11.92
CA ASP A 338 0.17 -8.31 -11.64
C ASP A 338 1.62 -7.94 -11.97
N ILE A 339 1.91 -7.84 -13.27
CA ILE A 339 3.26 -7.58 -13.79
C ILE A 339 3.91 -6.32 -13.16
N PRO A 340 3.24 -5.15 -13.08
CA PRO A 340 3.82 -3.97 -12.44
C PRO A 340 4.27 -4.22 -11.00
N GLN A 341 3.39 -4.78 -10.18
CA GLN A 341 3.70 -5.08 -8.79
C GLN A 341 4.84 -6.10 -8.67
N TYR A 342 4.80 -7.17 -9.47
CA TYR A 342 5.84 -8.20 -9.45
C TYR A 342 7.22 -7.63 -9.81
N ILE A 343 7.29 -6.79 -10.85
CA ILE A 343 8.52 -6.11 -11.25
C ILE A 343 9.06 -5.23 -10.12
N THR A 344 8.21 -4.39 -9.53
CA THR A 344 8.61 -3.50 -8.44
C THR A 344 9.06 -4.29 -7.21
N TYR A 345 8.35 -5.36 -6.85
CA TYR A 345 8.70 -6.24 -5.74
C TYR A 345 10.05 -6.95 -5.95
N ALA A 346 10.26 -7.60 -7.11
CA ALA A 346 11.52 -8.28 -7.39
C ALA A 346 12.71 -7.30 -7.44
N THR A 347 12.49 -6.10 -8.00
CA THR A 347 13.50 -5.03 -8.02
C THR A 347 13.79 -4.51 -6.61
N TYR A 348 12.76 -4.36 -5.76
CA TYR A 348 12.91 -4.01 -4.35
C TYR A 348 13.74 -5.05 -3.57
N ARG A 349 13.47 -6.34 -3.78
CA ARG A 349 14.24 -7.43 -3.16
C ARG A 349 15.70 -7.40 -3.60
N SER A 350 15.96 -7.19 -4.88
CA SER A 350 17.31 -7.01 -5.42
C SER A 350 18.04 -5.82 -4.78
N LEU A 351 17.39 -4.64 -4.76
CA LEU A 351 17.98 -3.44 -4.13
C LEU A 351 18.24 -3.67 -2.64
N SER A 352 17.34 -4.33 -1.91
CA SER A 352 17.56 -4.65 -0.50
C SER A 352 18.81 -5.52 -0.30
N CYS A 353 19.01 -6.56 -1.13
CA CYS A 353 20.25 -7.35 -1.12
C CYS A 353 21.48 -6.51 -1.50
N HIS A 354 21.35 -5.58 -2.44
CA HIS A 354 22.44 -4.68 -2.85
C HIS A 354 22.91 -3.78 -1.71
N PHE A 355 21.98 -3.18 -0.96
CA PHE A 355 22.29 -2.33 0.20
C PHE A 355 23.05 -3.10 1.29
N ASP A 356 22.71 -4.39 1.45
CA ASP A 356 23.38 -5.31 2.37
C ASP A 356 24.63 -5.97 1.77
N LYS A 357 25.07 -5.52 0.58
CA LYS A 357 26.26 -6.01 -0.15
C LYS A 357 26.19 -7.49 -0.56
N LYS A 358 24.99 -8.09 -0.58
CA LYS A 358 24.71 -9.45 -1.07
C LYS A 358 24.48 -9.43 -2.59
N TYR A 359 25.51 -9.07 -3.36
CA TYR A 359 25.40 -8.83 -4.81
C TYR A 359 24.99 -10.07 -5.61
N GLU A 360 25.41 -11.26 -5.18
CA GLU A 360 25.01 -12.52 -5.84
C GLU A 360 23.50 -12.78 -5.69
N GLU A 361 22.95 -12.57 -4.50
CA GLU A 361 21.51 -12.68 -4.27
C GLU A 361 20.73 -11.58 -5.02
N SER A 362 21.26 -10.35 -5.05
CA SER A 362 20.69 -9.26 -5.85
C SER A 362 20.58 -9.66 -7.33
N ALA A 363 21.66 -10.18 -7.91
CA ALA A 363 21.67 -10.65 -9.29
C ALA A 363 20.70 -11.81 -9.53
N LYS A 364 20.56 -12.75 -8.59
CA LYS A 364 19.60 -13.86 -8.69
C LYS A 364 18.16 -13.36 -8.80
N TRP A 365 17.75 -12.39 -7.99
CA TRP A 365 16.41 -11.78 -8.08
C TRP A 365 16.12 -11.19 -9.46
N LEU A 366 17.07 -10.41 -10.01
CA LEU A 366 16.89 -9.77 -11.32
C LEU A 366 16.91 -10.77 -12.48
N ASN A 367 17.76 -11.81 -12.41
CA ASN A 367 17.77 -12.87 -13.42
C ASN A 367 16.45 -13.66 -13.41
N ASN A 368 15.95 -14.03 -12.22
CA ASN A 368 14.67 -14.73 -12.09
C ASN A 368 13.53 -13.88 -12.68
N LEU A 369 13.49 -12.59 -12.36
CA LEU A 369 12.51 -11.66 -12.95
C LEU A 369 12.56 -11.64 -14.48
N LEU A 370 13.76 -11.56 -15.07
CA LEU A 370 13.95 -11.53 -16.52
C LEU A 370 13.60 -12.87 -17.21
N ASN A 371 13.64 -13.97 -16.48
CA ASN A 371 13.24 -15.30 -16.96
C ASN A 371 11.73 -15.54 -16.80
N ASP A 372 11.13 -15.01 -15.74
CA ASP A 372 9.72 -15.21 -15.42
C ASP A 372 8.78 -14.36 -16.28
N VAL A 373 9.17 -13.11 -16.60
CA VAL A 373 8.27 -12.15 -17.26
C VAL A 373 8.88 -11.55 -18.54
N SER A 374 8.08 -11.52 -19.61
CA SER A 374 8.43 -10.82 -20.84
C SER A 374 8.24 -9.30 -20.69
N LEU A 375 9.34 -8.58 -20.48
CA LEU A 375 9.35 -7.11 -20.35
C LEU A 375 9.29 -6.33 -21.68
N LYS A 376 8.93 -6.96 -22.80
CA LYS A 376 8.92 -6.29 -24.13
C LYS A 376 7.99 -5.07 -24.19
N LYS A 377 6.88 -5.10 -23.44
CA LYS A 377 5.92 -3.99 -23.31
C LYS A 377 6.49 -2.83 -22.48
N TYR A 378 7.40 -3.13 -21.54
CA TYR A 378 7.96 -2.18 -20.58
C TYR A 378 9.45 -1.95 -20.89
N GLN A 379 9.75 -1.38 -22.06
CA GLN A 379 11.13 -1.25 -22.55
C GLN A 379 12.02 -0.44 -21.62
N ASN A 380 11.49 0.63 -21.01
CA ASN A 380 12.22 1.46 -20.06
C ASN A 380 12.51 0.70 -18.77
N ALA A 381 11.50 0.05 -18.16
CA ALA A 381 11.70 -0.81 -16.99
C ALA A 381 12.70 -1.95 -17.28
N GLN A 382 12.62 -2.57 -18.46
CA GLN A 382 13.58 -3.59 -18.88
C GLN A 382 15.02 -3.05 -18.91
N LEU A 383 15.19 -1.82 -19.40
CA LEU A 383 16.50 -1.17 -19.49
C LEU A 383 17.06 -0.85 -18.09
N GLU A 384 16.22 -0.36 -17.18
CA GLU A 384 16.56 -0.13 -15.77
C GLU A 384 17.01 -1.43 -15.08
N ILE A 385 16.21 -2.49 -15.18
CA ILE A 385 16.48 -3.81 -14.57
C ILE A 385 17.78 -4.41 -15.11
N LYS A 386 17.99 -4.39 -16.43
CA LYS A 386 19.24 -4.86 -17.04
C LYS A 386 20.44 -4.05 -16.58
N THR A 387 20.27 -2.75 -16.36
CA THR A 387 21.35 -1.86 -15.92
C THR A 387 21.72 -2.15 -14.46
N LEU A 388 20.74 -2.39 -13.59
CA LEU A 388 20.99 -2.87 -12.23
C LEU A 388 21.72 -4.21 -12.24
N LEU A 389 21.25 -5.18 -13.03
CA LEU A 389 21.91 -6.48 -13.13
C LEU A 389 23.35 -6.37 -13.65
N ALA A 390 23.60 -5.49 -14.63
CA ALA A 390 24.94 -5.21 -15.10
C ALA A 390 25.82 -4.59 -13.99
N LEU A 391 25.26 -3.74 -13.12
CA LEU A 391 25.99 -3.22 -11.97
C LEU A 391 26.38 -4.34 -11.00
N GLU A 392 25.47 -5.28 -10.71
CA GLU A 392 25.80 -6.40 -9.83
C GLU A 392 26.94 -7.27 -10.40
N TYR A 393 26.89 -7.61 -11.70
CA TYR A 393 28.00 -8.33 -12.34
C TYR A 393 29.30 -7.53 -12.38
N CYS A 394 29.22 -6.21 -12.52
CA CYS A 394 30.38 -5.33 -12.43
C CYS A 394 31.03 -5.40 -11.04
N LEU A 395 30.23 -5.40 -9.97
CA LEU A 395 30.71 -5.50 -8.59
C LEU A 395 31.23 -6.89 -8.23
N MET A 396 30.68 -7.94 -8.84
CA MET A 396 31.16 -9.31 -8.72
C MET A 396 32.37 -9.63 -9.62
N LYS A 397 32.77 -8.69 -10.49
CA LYS A 397 33.85 -8.86 -11.49
C LYS A 397 33.57 -9.99 -12.50
N ASP A 398 32.31 -10.26 -12.80
CA ASP A 398 31.91 -11.19 -13.86
C ASP A 398 31.90 -10.45 -15.20
N TYR A 399 33.07 -10.43 -15.85
CA TYR A 399 33.28 -9.67 -17.09
C TYR A 399 32.48 -10.20 -18.27
N GLU A 400 32.20 -11.50 -18.32
CA GLU A 400 31.52 -12.12 -19.46
C GLU A 400 30.05 -11.70 -19.47
N LEU A 401 29.35 -11.94 -18.37
CA LEU A 401 27.93 -11.57 -18.22
C LEU A 401 27.74 -10.05 -18.26
N PHE A 402 28.65 -9.29 -17.65
CA PHE A 402 28.66 -7.84 -17.76
C PHE A 402 28.71 -7.36 -19.23
N ASN A 403 29.67 -7.86 -20.01
CA ASN A 403 29.87 -7.42 -21.38
C ASN A 403 28.69 -7.79 -22.29
N GLN A 404 28.04 -8.93 -22.03
CA GLN A 404 26.81 -9.30 -22.74
C GLN A 404 25.69 -8.28 -22.49
N LEU A 405 25.44 -7.92 -21.22
CA LEU A 405 24.39 -6.96 -20.86
C LEU A 405 24.70 -5.55 -21.35
N ILE A 406 25.94 -5.08 -21.19
CA ILE A 406 26.29 -3.68 -21.52
C ILE A 406 26.14 -3.39 -23.01
N ASN A 407 26.36 -4.39 -23.86
CA ASN A 407 26.16 -4.28 -25.31
C ASN A 407 24.68 -4.26 -25.68
N SER A 408 23.86 -5.07 -24.99
CA SER A 408 22.40 -5.03 -25.12
C SER A 408 21.83 -3.66 -24.71
N ILE A 409 22.23 -3.16 -23.53
CA ILE A 409 21.82 -1.86 -22.98
C ILE A 409 22.18 -0.72 -23.94
N GLN A 410 23.41 -0.69 -24.47
CA GLN A 410 23.84 0.34 -25.41
C GLN A 410 23.02 0.36 -26.70
N ARG A 411 22.60 -0.81 -27.19
CA ARG A 411 21.73 -0.91 -28.37
C ARG A 411 20.35 -0.34 -28.05
N GLN A 412 19.78 -0.67 -26.90
CA GLN A 412 18.47 -0.18 -26.46
C GLN A 412 18.46 1.34 -26.24
N ILE A 413 19.50 1.91 -25.63
CA ILE A 413 19.65 3.37 -25.47
C ILE A 413 19.61 4.10 -26.82
N ARG A 414 20.21 3.53 -27.88
CA ARG A 414 20.18 4.13 -29.22
C ARG A 414 18.77 4.14 -29.84
N ILE A 415 17.93 3.18 -29.46
CA ILE A 415 16.56 3.06 -29.97
C ILE A 415 15.62 4.01 -29.21
N ILE A 416 15.72 4.04 -27.87
CA ILE A 416 14.85 4.86 -27.01
C ILE A 416 15.23 6.35 -27.06
N GLY A 417 16.50 6.64 -27.35
CA GLY A 417 17.05 8.00 -27.32
C GLY A 417 17.80 8.27 -26.02
N LYS A 418 18.94 8.97 -26.12
CA LYS A 418 19.83 9.21 -24.98
C LYS A 418 19.23 10.12 -23.92
N GLU A 419 18.36 11.04 -24.34
CA GLU A 419 17.75 12.05 -23.46
C GLU A 419 16.76 11.41 -22.49
N ASN A 420 16.11 10.33 -22.91
CA ASN A 420 15.10 9.60 -22.13
C ASN A 420 15.71 8.63 -21.10
N CYS A 421 17.03 8.43 -21.09
CA CYS A 421 17.71 7.44 -20.25
C CYS A 421 19.05 7.97 -19.69
N MET A 422 19.10 9.25 -19.29
CA MET A 422 20.36 9.91 -18.88
C MET A 422 21.02 9.21 -17.68
N ASN A 423 20.24 8.79 -16.69
CA ASN A 423 20.67 8.03 -15.52
C ASN A 423 21.38 6.73 -15.94
N ILE A 424 20.73 5.92 -16.77
CA ILE A 424 21.32 4.68 -17.31
C ILE A 424 22.59 4.96 -18.09
N GLN A 425 22.64 6.04 -18.88
CA GLN A 425 23.82 6.40 -19.66
C GLN A 425 25.02 6.75 -18.77
N VAL A 426 24.79 7.53 -17.71
CA VAL A 426 25.84 7.91 -16.74
C VAL A 426 26.33 6.67 -16.00
N LEU A 427 25.41 5.79 -15.56
CA LEU A 427 25.76 4.56 -14.85
C LEU A 427 26.57 3.60 -15.73
N ASN A 428 26.20 3.45 -17.01
CA ASN A 428 26.95 2.66 -17.99
C ASN A 428 28.39 3.19 -18.16
N LYS A 429 28.59 4.51 -18.17
CA LYS A 429 29.93 5.11 -18.22
C LYS A 429 30.74 4.81 -16.95
N ILE A 430 30.12 4.86 -15.78
CA ILE A 430 30.75 4.52 -14.50
C ILE A 430 31.25 3.07 -14.55
N MET A 431 30.39 2.11 -14.88
CA MET A 431 30.74 0.68 -14.94
C MET A 431 31.86 0.39 -15.97
N LYS A 432 31.81 1.04 -17.14
CA LYS A 432 32.89 0.91 -18.15
C LYS A 432 34.22 1.51 -17.72
N ILE A 433 34.25 2.51 -16.86
CA ILE A 433 35.50 3.06 -16.31
C ILE A 433 36.04 2.12 -15.24
N SER A 434 35.16 1.60 -14.39
CA SER A 434 35.50 0.63 -13.34
C SER A 434 36.31 -0.56 -13.92
N LEU A 435 35.78 -1.20 -14.97
CA LEU A 435 36.38 -2.41 -15.56
C LEU A 435 37.55 -2.13 -16.51
N SER A 436 37.86 -0.87 -16.84
CA SER A 436 38.91 -0.54 -17.81
C SER A 436 40.28 -0.46 -17.13
N GLU A 437 41.15 -1.45 -17.31
CA GLU A 437 42.51 -1.46 -16.72
C GLU A 437 43.41 -0.31 -17.20
N SER A 438 43.15 0.22 -18.40
CA SER A 438 44.00 1.23 -19.05
C SER A 438 43.74 2.68 -18.62
N LYS A 439 42.68 2.96 -17.86
CA LYS A 439 42.31 4.34 -17.49
C LYS A 439 43.05 4.82 -16.25
N ARG A 440 43.95 5.80 -16.42
CA ARG A 440 44.52 6.59 -15.32
C ARG A 440 43.43 7.46 -14.66
N ASN A 441 43.56 7.68 -13.34
CA ASN A 441 42.64 8.45 -12.49
C ASN A 441 41.18 7.94 -12.51
N LYS A 442 40.98 6.64 -12.28
CA LYS A 442 39.62 6.04 -12.23
C LYS A 442 38.75 6.69 -11.16
N GLU A 443 39.31 6.87 -9.97
CA GLU A 443 38.60 7.37 -8.80
C GLU A 443 38.04 8.78 -9.02
N GLU A 444 38.85 9.71 -9.54
CA GLU A 444 38.41 11.08 -9.88
C GLU A 444 37.27 11.07 -10.90
N LYS A 445 37.43 10.31 -11.99
CA LYS A 445 36.43 10.22 -13.07
C LYS A 445 35.12 9.60 -12.62
N ILE A 446 35.18 8.53 -11.82
CA ILE A 446 33.99 7.89 -11.26
C ILE A 446 33.30 8.85 -10.30
N SER A 447 34.06 9.54 -9.44
CA SER A 447 33.52 10.51 -8.49
C SER A 447 32.81 11.69 -9.18
N GLU A 448 33.36 12.22 -10.28
CA GLU A 448 32.71 13.25 -11.09
C GLU A 448 31.39 12.76 -11.72
N LEU A 449 31.39 11.54 -12.26
CA LEU A 449 30.18 10.95 -12.84
C LEU A 449 29.12 10.64 -11.78
N VAL A 450 29.53 10.21 -10.59
CA VAL A 450 28.62 9.99 -9.45
C VAL A 450 27.99 11.31 -9.00
N LYS A 451 28.76 12.41 -8.93
CA LYS A 451 28.19 13.74 -8.64
C LYS A 451 27.14 14.12 -9.67
N LYS A 452 27.43 13.91 -10.96
CA LYS A 452 26.46 14.12 -12.04
C LYS A 452 25.23 13.19 -11.91
N PHE A 453 25.43 11.93 -11.51
CA PHE A 453 24.33 10.98 -11.34
C PHE A 453 23.40 11.39 -10.20
N LYS A 454 23.96 11.85 -9.06
CA LYS A 454 23.19 12.30 -7.90
C LYS A 454 22.35 13.55 -8.15
N SER A 455 22.70 14.36 -9.16
CA SER A 455 21.93 15.54 -9.55
C SER A 455 20.84 15.24 -10.60
N LEU A 456 20.68 13.98 -11.03
CA LEU A 456 19.63 13.61 -11.97
C LEU A 456 18.32 13.40 -11.22
N GLU A 457 17.26 13.95 -11.78
CA GLU A 457 15.90 13.67 -11.35
C GLU A 457 15.31 12.51 -12.19
N PRO A 458 14.43 11.71 -11.60
CA PRO A 458 13.73 10.66 -12.33
C PRO A 458 12.87 11.28 -13.42
N VAL A 459 13.17 10.91 -14.68
CA VAL A 459 12.32 11.24 -15.83
C VAL A 459 11.04 10.39 -15.84
N GLN A 460 11.07 9.25 -15.15
CA GLN A 460 9.99 8.27 -15.07
C GLN A 460 9.80 7.82 -13.63
N HIS A 461 8.57 7.41 -13.30
CA HIS A 461 8.22 6.92 -11.97
C HIS A 461 9.05 5.69 -11.57
N PHE A 462 9.19 4.71 -12.47
CA PHE A 462 10.07 3.56 -12.26
C PHE A 462 11.50 3.83 -12.74
N ALA A 463 12.33 4.35 -11.84
CA ALA A 463 13.76 4.58 -12.08
C ALA A 463 14.62 4.00 -10.95
N PRO A 464 14.63 2.66 -10.77
CA PRO A 464 15.28 2.02 -9.63
C PRO A 464 16.81 2.21 -9.62
N THR A 465 17.44 2.51 -10.76
CA THR A 465 18.87 2.90 -10.76
C THR A 465 19.14 4.18 -9.97
N LEU A 466 18.19 5.13 -9.93
CA LEU A 466 18.32 6.35 -9.11
C LEU A 466 18.13 6.08 -7.62
N LEU A 467 17.60 4.90 -7.25
CA LEU A 467 17.49 4.45 -5.87
C LEU A 467 18.81 3.86 -5.33
N LEU A 468 19.85 3.71 -6.15
CA LEU A 468 21.17 3.30 -5.69
C LEU A 468 21.79 4.34 -4.75
N GLU A 469 22.58 3.86 -3.79
CA GLU A 469 23.36 4.70 -2.88
C GLU A 469 24.85 4.64 -3.24
N PHE A 470 25.39 5.75 -3.75
CA PHE A 470 26.82 5.88 -4.00
C PHE A 470 27.54 6.45 -2.78
N ASN A 471 27.92 5.56 -1.86
CA ASN A 471 28.81 5.86 -0.76
C ASN A 471 30.29 5.61 -1.13
N ASP A 472 31.22 6.06 -0.28
CA ASP A 472 32.66 5.93 -0.52
C ASP A 472 33.11 4.47 -0.65
N ASP A 473 32.45 3.54 0.05
CA ASP A 473 32.72 2.10 -0.04
C ASP A 473 32.39 1.54 -1.43
N LEU A 474 31.21 1.91 -1.98
CA LEU A 474 30.82 1.50 -3.32
C LEU A 474 31.77 2.09 -4.38
N ILE A 475 32.16 3.36 -4.23
CA ILE A 475 33.12 4.00 -5.14
C ILE A 475 34.46 3.26 -5.10
N LYS A 476 34.97 2.91 -3.90
CA LYS A 476 36.19 2.12 -3.74
C LYS A 476 36.08 0.77 -4.43
N LYS A 477 34.98 0.04 -4.26
CA LYS A 477 34.73 -1.24 -4.95
C LYS A 477 34.69 -1.10 -6.47
N LEU A 478 34.18 0.02 -6.99
CA LEU A 478 34.19 0.29 -8.42
C LEU A 478 35.58 0.68 -8.95
N VAL A 479 36.50 1.13 -8.11
CA VAL A 479 37.88 1.47 -8.52
C VAL A 479 38.79 0.23 -8.51
N LEU A 480 38.58 -0.68 -7.55
CA LEU A 480 39.31 -1.94 -7.36
C LEU A 480 39.00 -3.00 -8.40
#